data_AF-T0KA49-F1
#
_entry.id   AF-T0KA49-F1
#
_cell.length_a   1.000
_cell.length_b   1.000
_cell.length_c   1.000
_cell.angle_alpha   90.00
_cell.angle_beta   90.00
_cell.angle_gamma   90.00
#
_symmetry.space_group_name_H-M   'P 1'
#
loop_
_entity.id
_entity.type
_entity.pdbx_description
1 polymer ?
#
loop_
_entity_poly.entity_id
_entity_poly.type
_entity_poly.pdbx_seq_one_letter_code
_entity_poly.pdbx_strand_id
1 'polypeptide(L)'
;MDLRLWCFGCARGSTVEGSIWRRFEARGWPLDLRAARCHFRCKECRSTENILIVPASRPLPPVEEPISWEREVMRFFFQSRRAAKKRR
;
A
#
# COMPACT_ATOMS: atom_id res chain seq x y z
N MET A 1 8.65 -5.96 2.98
CA MET A 1 8.54 -4.89 1.97
C MET A 1 9.79 -4.03 2.05
N ASP A 2 10.51 -3.86 0.96
CA ASP A 2 11.70 -3.01 0.93
C ASP A 2 11.31 -1.54 0.79
N LEU A 3 12.12 -0.66 1.37
CA LEU A 3 11.92 0.78 1.36
C LEU A 3 13.07 1.46 0.61
N ARG A 4 12.74 2.48 -0.16
CA ARG A 4 13.72 3.39 -0.77
C ARG A 4 13.75 4.68 0.03
N LEU A 5 14.95 5.01 0.50
CA LEU A 5 15.28 6.28 1.14
C LEU A 5 15.89 7.21 0.09
N TRP A 6 15.44 8.45 0.03
CA TRP A 6 16.05 9.49 -0.78
C TRP A 6 16.43 10.67 0.11
N CYS A 7 17.70 11.09 0.05
CA CYS A 7 18.17 12.29 0.73
C CYS A 7 18.25 13.45 -0.27
N PHE A 8 17.46 14.50 -0.07
CA PHE A 8 17.49 15.70 -0.92
C PHE A 8 18.77 16.51 -0.73
N GLY A 9 19.33 16.56 0.48
CA GLY A 9 20.57 17.30 0.74
C GLY A 9 21.79 16.74 0.01
N CYS A 10 21.85 15.42 -0.19
CA CYS A 10 22.95 14.75 -0.90
C CYS A 10 22.59 14.34 -2.33
N ALA A 11 21.33 14.48 -2.74
CA ALA A 11 20.79 13.94 -3.99
C ALA A 11 21.12 12.44 -4.20
N ARG A 12 21.00 11.63 -3.13
CA ARG A 12 21.35 10.20 -3.15
C ARG A 12 20.23 9.33 -2.59
N GLY A 13 20.09 8.16 -3.19
CA GLY A 13 19.16 7.12 -2.76
C GLY A 13 19.86 5.93 -2.09
N SER A 14 19.16 5.24 -1.19
CA SER A 14 19.56 3.93 -0.68
C SER A 14 18.35 3.05 -0.43
N THR A 15 18.55 1.73 -0.46
CA THR A 15 17.50 0.76 -0.19
C THR A 15 17.67 0.18 1.21
N VAL A 16 16.55 0.03 1.90
CA VAL A 16 16.42 -0.60 3.21
C VAL A 16 15.63 -1.87 3.01
N GLU A 17 16.23 -3.01 3.35
CA GLU A 17 15.53 -4.29 3.32
C GLU A 17 14.34 -4.30 4.28
N GLY A 18 13.27 -4.96 3.86
CA GLY A 18 12.06 -5.10 4.68
C GLY A 18 12.25 -5.86 5.99
N SER A 19 13.39 -6.54 6.17
CA SER A 19 13.79 -7.14 7.46
C SER A 19 13.94 -6.08 8.56
N ILE A 20 14.31 -4.85 8.22
CA ILE A 20 14.42 -3.72 9.14
C ILE A 20 13.03 -3.27 9.62
N TRP A 21 12.00 -3.40 8.78
CA TRP A 21 10.63 -3.05 9.14
C TRP A 21 10.05 -3.94 10.24
N ARG A 22 10.36 -5.24 10.21
CA ARG A 22 10.03 -6.16 11.32
C ARG A 22 10.67 -5.75 12.65
N ARG A 23 11.85 -5.13 12.62
CA ARG A 23 12.50 -4.62 13.85
C ARG A 23 11.84 -3.35 14.37
N PHE A 24 11.25 -2.53 13.50
CA PHE A 24 10.49 -1.34 13.92
C PHE A 24 9.23 -1.77 14.66
N GLU A 25 8.48 -2.73 14.11
CA GLU A 25 7.30 -3.31 14.73
C GLU A 25 7.64 -3.92 16.10
N ALA A 26 8.70 -4.74 16.18
CA ALA A 26 9.15 -5.35 17.43
C ALA A 26 9.59 -4.34 18.50
N ARG A 27 9.96 -3.11 18.11
CA ARG A 27 10.34 -2.02 19.02
C ARG A 27 9.17 -1.09 19.38
N GLY A 28 7.97 -1.36 18.87
CA GLY A 28 6.80 -0.50 19.05
C GLY A 28 6.95 0.85 18.35
N TRP A 29 7.81 0.95 17.33
CA TRP A 29 7.98 2.19 16.57
C TRP A 29 6.83 2.37 15.57
N PRO A 30 6.48 3.62 15.22
CA PRO A 30 5.45 3.89 14.22
C PRO A 30 5.78 3.23 12.88
N LEU A 31 4.81 2.51 12.33
CA LEU A 31 4.89 1.89 10.99
C LEU A 31 4.43 2.83 9.86
N ASP A 32 3.92 4.00 10.22
CA ASP A 32 3.69 5.08 9.27
C ASP A 32 5.02 5.62 8.75
N LEU A 33 5.18 5.68 7.42
CA LEU A 33 6.44 6.07 6.78
C LEU A 33 6.86 7.50 7.14
N ARG A 34 5.89 8.40 7.37
CA ARG A 34 6.17 9.79 7.73
C ARG A 34 6.72 9.88 9.16
N ALA A 35 6.09 9.19 10.11
CA ALA A 35 6.58 9.12 11.49
C ALA A 35 7.92 8.36 11.59
N ALA A 36 8.10 7.29 10.83
CA ALA A 36 9.31 6.49 10.82
C ALA A 36 10.54 7.24 10.28
N ARG A 37 10.34 8.34 9.54
CA ARG A 37 11.41 9.18 8.98
C ARG A 37 12.50 9.55 9.99
N CYS A 38 12.11 9.86 11.23
CA CYS A 38 13.03 10.28 12.29
C CYS A 38 14.07 9.21 12.65
N HIS A 39 13.82 7.95 12.32
CA HIS A 39 14.70 6.82 12.59
C HIS A 39 15.68 6.52 11.46
N PHE A 40 15.55 7.18 10.31
CA PHE A 40 16.45 7.03 9.18
C PHE A 40 17.36 8.25 9.05
N ARG A 41 18.65 8.00 8.76
CA ARG A 41 19.66 9.04 8.56
C ARG A 41 20.37 8.80 7.25
N CYS A 42 20.69 9.88 6.53
CA CYS A 42 21.53 9.79 5.35
C CYS A 42 22.91 9.24 5.76
N LYS A 43 23.49 8.33 4.97
CA LYS A 43 24.83 7.79 5.28
C LYS A 43 25.92 8.85 5.13
N GLU A 44 25.72 9.81 4.23
CA GLU A 44 26.68 10.87 3.93
C GLU A 44 26.53 12.05 4.90
N CYS A 45 25.41 12.78 4.85
CA CYS A 45 25.22 14.00 5.63
C CYS A 45 24.59 13.78 7.02
N ARG A 46 24.21 12.54 7.36
CA ARG A 46 23.57 12.17 8.66
C ARG A 46 22.26 12.89 9.00
N SER A 47 21.76 13.77 8.12
CA SER A 47 20.50 14.49 8.27
C SER A 47 19.30 13.54 8.28
N THR A 48 18.28 13.89 9.06
CA THR A 48 16.95 13.25 9.11
C THR A 48 15.87 14.13 8.46
N GLU A 49 16.12 15.44 8.30
CA GLU A 49 15.12 16.42 7.87
C GLU A 49 14.83 16.35 6.37
N ASN A 50 15.85 16.05 5.56
CA ASN A 50 15.75 16.07 4.11
C ASN A 50 15.66 14.65 3.54
N ILE A 51 14.94 13.75 4.23
CA ILE A 51 14.73 12.36 3.81
C ILE A 51 13.29 12.11 3.40
N LEU A 52 13.12 11.52 2.22
CA LEU A 52 11.88 10.91 1.75
C LEU A 52 11.99 9.38 1.87
N ILE A 53 10.92 8.76 2.36
CA ILE A 53 10.80 7.30 2.45
C ILE A 53 9.63 6.88 1.58
N VAL A 54 9.88 5.97 0.64
CA VAL A 54 8.84 5.40 -0.22
C VAL A 54 9.00 3.88 -0.32
N PRO A 55 7.92 3.17 -0.64
CA PRO A 55 8.00 1.80 -1.13
C PRO A 55 9.08 1.64 -2.21
N ALA A 56 9.97 0.66 -2.08
CA ALA A 56 10.92 0.33 -3.16
C ALA A 56 10.20 -0.34 -4.34
N SER A 57 9.15 -1.10 -4.05
CA SER A 57 8.30 -1.76 -5.05
C SER A 57 7.02 -0.96 -5.25
N ARG A 58 6.55 -0.89 -6.50
CA ARG A 58 5.21 -0.38 -6.80
C ARG A 58 4.19 -1.32 -6.13
N PRO A 59 3.21 -0.80 -5.37
CA PRO A 59 2.10 -1.64 -4.92
C PRO A 59 1.45 -2.28 -6.16
N LEU A 60 1.14 -3.57 -6.05
CA LEU A 60 0.38 -4.25 -7.10
C LEU A 60 -0.95 -3.52 -7.27
N PRO A 61 -1.43 -3.32 -8.51
CA PRO A 61 -2.78 -2.81 -8.70
C PRO A 61 -3.75 -3.73 -7.95
N PRO A 62 -4.79 -3.18 -7.31
CA PRO A 62 -5.83 -4.02 -6.72
C PRO A 62 -6.33 -4.97 -7.82
N VAL A 63 -6.40 -6.25 -7.49
CA VAL A 63 -7.04 -7.23 -8.37
C VAL A 63 -8.52 -6.86 -8.36
N GLU A 64 -8.95 -6.08 -9.35
CA GLU A 64 -10.37 -5.91 -9.61
C GLU A 64 -10.90 -7.30 -9.97
N GLU A 65 -11.65 -7.91 -9.05
CA GLU A 65 -12.45 -9.07 -9.42
C GLU A 65 -13.32 -8.63 -10.60
N PRO A 66 -13.21 -9.28 -11.77
CA PRO A 66 -14.00 -8.88 -12.90
C PRO A 66 -15.47 -8.94 -12.49
N ILE A 67 -16.16 -7.80 -12.59
CA ILE A 67 -17.60 -7.73 -12.41
C ILE A 67 -18.19 -8.68 -13.45
N SER A 68 -18.61 -9.86 -12.99
CA SER A 68 -19.29 -10.84 -13.84
C SER A 68 -20.70 -10.30 -14.10
N TRP A 69 -20.80 -9.46 -15.13
CA TRP A 69 -22.06 -8.91 -15.62
C TRP A 69 -23.12 -10.00 -15.82
N GLU A 70 -22.69 -11.21 -16.17
CA GLU A 70 -23.51 -12.42 -16.25
C GLU A 70 -24.25 -12.71 -14.95
N ARG A 71 -23.58 -12.65 -13.79
CA ARG A 71 -24.20 -12.86 -12.47
C ARG A 71 -25.20 -11.77 -12.12
N GLU A 72 -24.90 -10.53 -12.50
CA GLU A 72 -25.77 -9.39 -12.22
C GLU A 72 -27.04 -9.41 -13.07
N VAL A 73 -26.92 -9.71 -14.36
CA VAL A 73 -28.04 -9.90 -15.29
C VAL A 73 -28.89 -11.11 -14.88
N MET A 74 -28.27 -12.23 -14.52
CA MET A 74 -28.98 -13.40 -13.99
C MET A 74 -29.78 -13.05 -12.73
N ARG A 75 -29.16 -12.35 -11.77
CA ARG A 75 -29.83 -11.90 -10.54
C ARG A 75 -31.04 -11.03 -10.86
N PHE A 76 -30.90 -10.04 -11.74
CA PHE A 76 -32.00 -9.16 -12.14
C PHE A 76 -33.14 -9.93 -12.81
N PHE A 77 -32.83 -10.83 -13.75
CA PHE A 77 -33.81 -11.63 -14.47
C PHE A 77 -34.62 -12.54 -13.53
N PHE A 78 -33.94 -13.26 -12.62
CA PHE A 78 -34.63 -14.13 -11.66
C PHE A 78 -35.44 -13.37 -10.62
N GLN A 79 -34.98 -12.20 -10.17
CA GLN A 79 -35.75 -11.33 -9.28
C GLN A 79 -37.02 -10.82 -9.98
N SER A 80 -36.90 -10.36 -11.22
CA SER A 80 -38.02 -9.88 -12.03
C SER A 80 -39.06 -10.98 -12.28
N ARG A 81 -38.62 -12.21 -12.61
CA ARG A 81 -39.52 -13.37 -12.74
C ARG A 81 -40.23 -13.74 -11.44
N ARG A 82 -39.52 -13.72 -10.32
CA ARG A 82 -40.11 -14.00 -8.99
C ARG A 82 -41.16 -12.94 -8.62
N ALA A 83 -40.89 -11.67 -8.88
CA ALA A 83 -41.83 -10.58 -8.64
C ALA A 83 -43.08 -10.71 -9.52
N ALA A 84 -42.92 -11.05 -10.80
CA ALA A 84 -44.04 -11.29 -11.71
C ALA A 84 -44.91 -12.48 -11.28
N LYS A 85 -44.29 -13.58 -10.82
CA LYS A 85 -45.02 -14.76 -10.30
C LYS A 85 -45.81 -14.46 -9.03
N LYS A 86 -45.33 -13.55 -8.17
CA LYS A 86 -46.01 -13.15 -6.92
C LYS A 86 -47.22 -12.23 -7.16
N ARG A 87 -47.28 -11.55 -8.31
CA ARG A 87 -48.37 -10.63 -8.69
C ARG A 87 -49.53 -11.31 -9.44
N ARG A 88 -49.41 -12.61 -9.71
CA ARG A 88 -50.43 -13.45 -10.36
C ARG A 88 -51.00 -14.41 -9.34
#